data_AF-A0A7Y4KKH9-F1
#
_entry.id   AF-A0A7Y4KKH9-F1
#
_cell.length_a   1.000
_cell.length_b   1.000
_cell.length_c   1.000
_cell.angle_alpha   90.00
_cell.angle_beta   90.00
_cell.angle_gamma   90.00
#
_symmetry.space_group_name_H-M   'P 1'
#
loop_
_entity.id
_entity.type
_entity.pdbx_description
1 polymer ?
#
loop_
_entity_poly.entity_id
_entity_poly.type
_entity_poly.pdbx_seq_one_letter_code
_entity_poly.pdbx_strand_id
1 'polypeptide(L)'
;MRVGTIHPGRIKQAKNVVQDLLRDELGAWYTQSGLPLGNEVLGGFCWCHSFFNQNPPHRTMDVDENIQLMIDALERTRSFLYALDGVYQSARRQLELAADDKALRAKALAEGLVRTVDLTAETTSCEENWYTVAQDAMSWCIEAMGLPLSEATEELLDTAFVFESWLAPPPEALRDAAARVAEGVV
;
A
#
# COMPACT_ATOMS: atom_id res chain seq x y z
N MET A 1 -20.84 -34.45 18.48
CA MET A 1 -19.87 -33.35 18.55
C MET A 1 -20.17 -32.54 19.81
N ARG A 2 -19.22 -32.39 20.74
CA ARG A 2 -19.41 -31.53 21.93
C ARG A 2 -19.08 -30.10 21.52
N VAL A 3 -20.09 -29.24 21.47
CA VAL A 3 -19.89 -27.79 21.32
C VAL A 3 -19.46 -27.26 22.69
N GLY A 4 -18.16 -27.11 22.89
CA GLY A 4 -17.62 -26.50 24.10
C GLY A 4 -17.83 -24.99 24.05
N THR A 5 -18.59 -24.45 25.00
CA THR A 5 -18.72 -22.99 25.18
C THR A 5 -17.40 -22.43 25.71
N ILE A 6 -16.66 -21.71 24.85
CA ILE A 6 -15.46 -20.98 25.27
C ILE A 6 -15.90 -19.79 26.12
N HIS A 7 -15.40 -19.71 27.36
CA HIS A 7 -15.78 -18.66 28.29
C HIS A 7 -15.30 -17.28 27.77
N PRO A 8 -16.15 -16.25 27.68
CA PRO A 8 -15.79 -14.94 27.13
C PRO A 8 -14.56 -14.28 27.80
N GLY A 9 -14.34 -14.55 29.09
CA GLY A 9 -13.17 -14.06 29.82
C GLY A 9 -11.84 -14.64 29.30
N ARG A 10 -11.83 -15.89 28.82
CA ARG A 10 -10.63 -16.52 28.23
C ARG A 10 -10.32 -15.96 26.85
N ILE A 11 -11.36 -15.64 26.07
CA ILE A 11 -11.20 -14.95 24.77
C ILE A 11 -10.62 -13.55 24.98
N LYS A 12 -11.12 -12.81 25.97
CA LYS A 12 -10.59 -11.48 26.32
C LYS A 12 -9.13 -11.54 26.77
N GLN A 13 -8.75 -12.54 27.55
CA GLN A 13 -7.37 -12.71 28.01
C GLN A 13 -6.43 -13.06 26.85
N ALA A 14 -6.82 -13.99 25.98
CA ALA A 14 -6.04 -14.33 24.78
C ALA A 14 -5.89 -13.12 23.84
N LYS A 15 -6.96 -12.34 23.66
CA LYS A 15 -6.93 -11.07 22.92
C LYS A 15 -5.86 -10.13 23.45
N ASN A 16 -5.83 -9.88 24.75
CA ASN A 16 -4.85 -8.97 25.34
C ASN A 16 -3.41 -9.47 25.15
N VAL A 17 -3.16 -10.77 25.34
CA VAL A 17 -1.82 -11.35 25.15
C VAL A 17 -1.34 -11.20 23.70
N VAL A 18 -2.21 -11.45 22.72
CA VAL A 18 -1.87 -11.27 21.30
C VAL A 18 -1.64 -9.79 20.97
N GLN A 19 -2.46 -8.89 21.50
CA GLN A 19 -2.27 -7.44 21.30
C GLN A 19 -0.97 -6.92 21.91
N ASP A 20 -0.59 -7.43 23.09
CA ASP A 20 0.65 -7.05 23.74
C ASP A 20 1.85 -7.60 22.98
N LEU A 21 1.80 -8.86 22.52
CA LEU A 21 2.84 -9.44 21.68
C LEU A 21 3.02 -8.67 20.36
N LEU A 22 1.91 -8.35 19.67
CA LEU A 22 1.96 -7.58 18.42
C LEU A 22 2.51 -6.16 18.65
N ARG A 23 2.19 -5.54 19.78
CA ARG A 23 2.73 -4.22 20.14
C ARG A 23 4.23 -4.27 20.44
N ASP A 24 4.68 -5.30 21.14
CA ASP A 24 6.08 -5.44 21.55
C ASP A 24 6.97 -5.78 20.34
N GLU A 25 6.48 -6.64 19.43
CA GLU A 25 7.24 -7.08 18.26
C GLU A 25 7.17 -6.11 17.07
N LEU A 26 6.02 -5.46 16.83
CA LEU A 26 5.81 -4.55 15.69
C LEU A 26 5.89 -3.06 16.05
N GLY A 27 5.90 -2.72 17.35
CA GLY A 27 6.14 -1.37 17.85
C GLY A 27 5.17 -0.30 17.34
N ALA A 28 5.73 0.82 16.89
CA ALA A 28 4.96 1.97 16.39
C ALA A 28 4.07 1.61 15.19
N TRP A 29 4.48 0.62 14.38
CA TRP A 29 3.75 0.22 13.18
C TRP A 29 2.38 -0.41 13.53
N TYR A 30 2.29 -1.20 14.60
CA TYR A 30 1.02 -1.76 15.07
C TYR A 30 0.08 -0.73 15.71
N THR A 31 0.65 0.30 16.34
CA THR A 31 -0.12 1.29 17.11
C THR A 31 -0.52 2.52 16.30
N GLN A 32 0.20 2.83 15.22
CA GLN A 32 0.01 4.05 14.42
C GLN A 32 -0.61 3.78 13.04
N SER A 33 -0.64 2.53 12.57
CA SER A 33 -1.25 2.17 11.27
C SER A 33 -2.78 2.29 11.25
N GLY A 34 -3.44 2.53 12.38
CA GLY A 34 -4.91 2.63 12.46
C GLY A 34 -5.66 1.31 12.19
N LEU A 35 -4.95 0.24 11.85
CA LEU A 35 -5.46 -1.09 11.53
C LEU A 35 -5.03 -2.05 12.65
N PRO A 36 -5.80 -2.15 13.76
CA PRO A 36 -5.57 -3.22 14.72
C PRO A 36 -5.68 -4.54 13.95
N LEU A 37 -4.66 -5.37 13.94
CA LEU A 37 -4.72 -6.65 13.22
C LEU A 37 -5.56 -7.68 14.01
N GLY A 38 -6.67 -8.12 13.40
CA GLY A 38 -7.41 -9.34 13.77
C GLY A 38 -8.90 -9.27 13.43
N ASN A 39 -9.48 -10.26 12.74
CA ASN A 39 -10.93 -10.43 12.48
C ASN A 39 -11.87 -9.58 13.40
N GLU A 40 -12.70 -8.66 12.87
CA GLU A 40 -13.58 -7.62 13.51
C GLU A 40 -13.85 -7.65 15.03
N VAL A 41 -13.92 -8.82 15.67
CA VAL A 41 -13.89 -8.99 17.13
C VAL A 41 -12.53 -8.59 17.75
N LEU A 42 -11.47 -8.46 16.94
CA LEU A 42 -10.07 -8.34 17.35
C LEU A 42 -9.25 -7.31 16.56
N GLY A 43 -9.89 -6.46 15.74
CA GLY A 43 -9.19 -5.44 14.97
C GLY A 43 -9.43 -5.42 13.43
N GLY A 44 -10.24 -4.46 12.98
CA GLY A 44 -9.91 -3.69 11.77
C GLY A 44 -10.07 -4.31 10.37
N PHE A 45 -10.25 -5.61 10.21
CA PHE A 45 -10.53 -6.18 8.88
C PHE A 45 -12.03 -6.06 8.54
N CYS A 46 -12.45 -5.14 7.64
CA CYS A 46 -13.84 -5.10 7.11
C CYS A 46 -14.07 -6.34 6.25
N TRP A 47 -15.09 -7.13 6.56
CA TRP A 47 -15.53 -8.37 5.87
C TRP A 47 -15.86 -8.21 4.40
N CYS A 48 -15.91 -6.94 4.02
CA CYS A 48 -16.43 -6.33 2.83
C CYS A 48 -15.34 -6.17 1.79
N HIS A 49 -14.08 -6.06 2.23
CA HIS A 49 -12.98 -5.60 1.39
C HIS A 49 -11.75 -6.50 1.49
N SER A 50 -11.18 -6.84 0.33
CA SER A 50 -9.92 -7.59 0.24
C SER A 50 -8.72 -6.66 0.44
N PHE A 51 -7.69 -7.14 1.13
CA PHE A 51 -6.40 -6.46 1.21
C PHE A 51 -5.36 -7.36 0.55
N PHE A 52 -4.74 -6.91 -0.55
CA PHE A 52 -3.79 -7.71 -1.35
C PHE A 52 -4.30 -9.12 -1.72
N ASN A 53 -5.54 -9.23 -2.22
CA ASN A 53 -6.17 -10.51 -2.60
C ASN A 53 -6.28 -11.50 -1.43
N GLN A 54 -6.55 -10.98 -0.24
CA GLN A 54 -6.95 -11.78 0.91
C GLN A 54 -8.24 -11.23 1.50
N ASN A 55 -9.26 -12.07 1.52
CA ASN A 55 -10.51 -11.78 2.21
C ASN A 55 -10.32 -11.99 3.72
N PRO A 56 -10.98 -11.18 4.56
CA PRO A 56 -10.99 -11.38 6.00
C PRO A 56 -11.46 -12.78 6.40
N PRO A 57 -10.94 -13.33 7.51
CA PRO A 57 -11.36 -14.64 8.01
C PRO A 57 -12.86 -14.68 8.34
N HIS A 58 -13.58 -15.70 7.86
CA HIS A 58 -14.96 -15.96 8.26
C HIS A 58 -15.09 -16.27 9.77
N ARG A 59 -16.28 -16.13 10.40
CA ARG A 59 -16.41 -16.08 11.89
C ARG A 59 -16.14 -17.44 12.54
N THR A 60 -15.96 -18.43 11.67
CA THR A 60 -15.81 -19.84 11.94
C THR A 60 -14.41 -20.34 11.60
N MET A 61 -13.50 -19.46 11.16
CA MET A 61 -12.12 -19.81 10.83
C MET A 61 -11.32 -20.04 12.12
N ASP A 62 -10.37 -20.98 12.08
CA ASP A 62 -9.52 -21.26 13.22
C ASP A 62 -8.58 -20.07 13.52
N VAL A 63 -8.14 -19.94 14.77
CA VAL A 63 -7.24 -18.86 15.19
C VAL A 63 -5.90 -18.96 14.47
N ASP A 64 -5.37 -20.17 14.30
CA ASP A 64 -4.07 -20.40 13.66
C ASP A 64 -4.14 -20.03 12.16
N GLU A 65 -5.26 -20.36 11.50
CA GLU A 65 -5.52 -19.98 10.10
C GLU A 65 -5.60 -18.46 9.92
N ASN A 66 -6.26 -17.77 10.85
CA ASN A 66 -6.35 -16.30 10.84
C ASN A 66 -4.97 -15.64 11.05
N ILE A 67 -4.16 -16.17 11.99
CA ILE A 67 -2.79 -15.69 12.21
C ILE A 67 -1.95 -15.88 10.94
N GLN A 68 -2.06 -17.04 10.28
CA GLN A 68 -1.32 -17.29 9.03
C GLN A 68 -1.71 -16.31 7.93
N LEU A 69 -3.01 -16.02 7.75
CA LEU A 69 -3.46 -15.02 6.78
C LEU A 69 -2.87 -13.64 7.08
N MET A 70 -2.88 -13.22 8.35
CA MET A 70 -2.25 -11.96 8.74
C MET A 70 -0.75 -11.93 8.41
N ILE A 71 -0.02 -13.01 8.69
CA ILE A 71 1.41 -13.12 8.36
C ILE A 71 1.62 -13.03 6.85
N ASP A 72 0.83 -13.75 6.06
CA ASP A 72 0.92 -13.73 4.60
C ASP A 72 0.66 -12.33 4.03
N ALA A 73 -0.33 -11.61 4.58
CA ALA A 73 -0.62 -10.22 4.19
C ALA A 73 0.55 -9.28 4.52
N LEU A 74 1.17 -9.44 5.69
CA LEU A 74 2.35 -8.67 6.09
C LEU A 74 3.55 -8.97 5.19
N GLU A 75 3.76 -10.24 4.83
CA GLU A 75 4.84 -10.64 3.92
C GLU A 75 4.63 -10.10 2.50
N ARG A 76 3.39 -10.08 1.99
CA ARG A 76 3.04 -9.45 0.70
C ARG A 76 3.30 -7.94 0.75
N THR A 77 2.83 -7.28 1.80
CA THR A 77 3.05 -5.83 2.01
C THR A 77 4.54 -5.51 2.08
N ARG A 78 5.32 -6.30 2.85
CA ARG A 78 6.77 -6.14 2.94
C ARG A 78 7.44 -6.30 1.57
N SER A 79 7.05 -7.32 0.81
CA SER A 79 7.60 -7.59 -0.52
C SER A 79 7.32 -6.46 -1.50
N PHE A 80 6.09 -5.92 -1.46
CA PHE A 80 5.68 -4.74 -2.23
C PHE A 80 6.54 -3.52 -1.92
N LEU A 81 6.73 -3.21 -0.63
CA LEU A 81 7.54 -2.06 -0.20
C LEU A 81 9.01 -2.18 -0.64
N TYR A 82 9.60 -3.38 -0.62
CA TYR A 82 10.94 -3.58 -1.17
C TYR A 82 10.99 -3.39 -2.69
N ALA A 83 9.96 -3.83 -3.41
CA ALA A 83 9.89 -3.62 -4.85
C ALA A 83 9.74 -2.13 -5.19
N LEU A 84 8.93 -1.39 -4.41
CA LEU A 84 8.80 0.06 -4.53
C LEU A 84 10.13 0.78 -4.28
N ASP A 85 10.86 0.43 -3.22
CA ASP A 85 12.20 1.00 -2.97
C ASP A 85 13.12 0.77 -4.18
N GLY A 86 13.10 -0.42 -4.78
CA GLY A 86 13.84 -0.70 -6.02
C GLY A 86 13.49 0.27 -7.18
N VAL A 87 12.20 0.57 -7.36
CA VAL A 87 11.72 1.56 -8.34
C VAL A 87 12.24 2.95 -7.98
N TYR A 88 12.11 3.37 -6.72
CA TYR A 88 12.49 4.70 -6.25
C TYR A 88 13.99 4.94 -6.35
N GLN A 89 14.82 3.97 -5.96
CA GLN A 89 16.28 4.07 -6.09
C GLN A 89 16.71 4.17 -7.56
N SER A 90 16.03 3.46 -8.46
CA SER A 90 16.29 3.55 -9.89
C SER A 90 15.91 4.93 -10.43
N ALA A 91 14.71 5.42 -10.14
CA ALA A 91 14.23 6.73 -10.59
C ALA A 91 15.10 7.87 -10.05
N ARG A 92 15.44 7.83 -8.75
CA ARG A 92 16.35 8.77 -8.11
C ARG A 92 17.71 8.81 -8.79
N ARG A 93 18.31 7.66 -9.10
CA ARG A 93 19.58 7.61 -9.81
C ARG A 93 19.49 8.28 -11.19
N GLN A 94 18.41 8.06 -11.93
CA GLN A 94 18.19 8.71 -13.22
C GLN A 94 18.03 10.24 -13.06
N LEU A 95 17.33 10.67 -12.02
CA LEU A 95 17.15 12.09 -11.70
C LEU A 95 18.47 12.77 -11.29
N GLU A 96 19.32 12.08 -10.54
CA GLU A 96 20.68 12.54 -10.20
C GLU A 96 21.56 12.65 -11.45
N LEU A 97 21.50 11.67 -12.36
CA LEU A 97 22.23 11.68 -13.64
C LEU A 97 21.76 12.81 -14.58
N ALA A 98 20.48 13.16 -14.52
CA ALA A 98 19.91 14.28 -15.27
C ALA A 98 20.44 15.65 -14.79
N ALA A 99 21.03 15.73 -13.59
CA ALA A 99 21.53 16.96 -12.98
C ALA A 99 20.47 18.08 -13.04
N ASP A 100 20.79 19.20 -13.72
CA ASP A 100 19.90 20.37 -13.87
C ASP A 100 19.08 20.34 -15.18
N ASP A 101 19.18 19.28 -15.99
CA ASP A 101 18.39 19.15 -17.22
C ASP A 101 16.94 18.80 -16.87
N LYS A 102 16.09 19.83 -16.90
CA LYS A 102 14.66 19.70 -16.59
C LYS A 102 13.94 18.64 -17.41
N ALA A 103 14.25 18.51 -18.70
CA ALA A 103 13.58 17.54 -19.56
C ALA A 103 13.96 16.11 -19.16
N LEU A 104 15.23 15.88 -18.84
CA LEU A 104 15.70 14.57 -18.36
C LEU A 104 15.19 14.26 -16.94
N ARG A 105 15.11 15.25 -16.05
CA ARG A 105 14.52 15.09 -14.72
C ARG A 105 13.03 14.74 -14.79
N ALA A 106 12.26 15.44 -15.65
CA ALA A 106 10.85 15.15 -15.89
C ALA A 106 10.69 13.72 -16.41
N LYS A 107 11.53 13.31 -17.36
CA LYS A 107 11.52 11.95 -17.88
C LYS A 107 11.79 10.90 -16.78
N ALA A 108 12.79 11.12 -15.93
CA ALA A 108 13.13 10.21 -14.84
C ALA A 108 11.98 10.05 -13.83
N LEU A 109 11.35 11.17 -13.45
CA LEU A 109 10.18 11.17 -12.58
C LEU A 109 8.99 10.46 -13.24
N ALA A 110 8.67 10.78 -14.50
CA ALA A 110 7.57 10.15 -15.22
C ALA A 110 7.74 8.62 -15.31
N GLU A 111 8.94 8.13 -15.63
CA GLU A 111 9.25 6.70 -15.65
C GLU A 111 9.08 6.05 -14.26
N GLY A 112 9.49 6.74 -13.20
CA GLY A 112 9.29 6.30 -11.82
C GLY A 112 7.82 6.19 -11.43
N LEU A 113 7.00 7.19 -11.79
CA LEU A 113 5.55 7.19 -11.53
C LEU A 113 4.82 6.08 -12.29
N VAL A 114 5.10 5.91 -13.60
CA VAL A 114 4.52 4.82 -14.40
C VAL A 114 4.83 3.47 -13.75
N ARG A 115 6.11 3.23 -13.42
CA ARG A 115 6.50 1.94 -12.84
C ARG A 115 5.91 1.71 -11.45
N THR A 116 5.71 2.78 -10.68
CA THR A 116 5.05 2.73 -9.36
C THR A 116 3.59 2.27 -9.51
N VAL A 117 2.85 2.84 -10.45
CA VAL A 117 1.46 2.47 -10.70
C VAL A 117 1.36 1.04 -11.25
N ASP A 118 2.20 0.68 -12.23
CA ASP A 118 2.24 -0.67 -12.79
C ASP A 118 2.51 -1.73 -11.71
N LEU A 119 3.52 -1.50 -10.87
CA LEU A 119 3.86 -2.42 -9.77
C LEU A 119 2.72 -2.54 -8.76
N THR A 120 2.05 -1.42 -8.45
CA THR A 120 0.91 -1.42 -7.53
C THR A 120 -0.25 -2.20 -8.13
N ALA A 121 -0.59 -1.97 -9.40
CA ALA A 121 -1.62 -2.70 -10.11
C ALA A 121 -1.31 -4.21 -10.20
N GLU A 122 -0.08 -4.60 -10.52
CA GLU A 122 0.39 -5.99 -10.57
C GLU A 122 0.24 -6.67 -9.19
N THR A 123 0.68 -5.99 -8.13
CA THR A 123 0.69 -6.55 -6.76
C THR A 123 -0.71 -6.66 -6.16
N THR A 124 -1.56 -5.67 -6.43
CA THR A 124 -2.91 -5.60 -5.87
C THR A 124 -3.96 -6.25 -6.77
N SER A 125 -3.61 -6.59 -8.01
CA SER A 125 -4.55 -7.04 -9.04
C SER A 125 -5.71 -6.06 -9.29
N CYS A 126 -5.49 -4.77 -9.00
CA CYS A 126 -6.50 -3.69 -9.11
C CYS A 126 -7.76 -3.93 -8.26
N GLU A 127 -7.62 -4.63 -7.13
CA GLU A 127 -8.71 -4.84 -6.17
C GLU A 127 -9.12 -3.55 -5.44
N GLU A 128 -10.01 -3.66 -4.47
CA GLU A 128 -10.55 -2.49 -3.76
C GLU A 128 -9.46 -1.59 -3.18
N ASN A 129 -9.65 -0.28 -3.36
CA ASN A 129 -8.75 0.77 -2.91
C ASN A 129 -7.32 0.70 -3.48
N TRP A 130 -7.06 -0.10 -4.52
CA TRP A 130 -5.74 -0.16 -5.16
C TRP A 130 -5.27 1.22 -5.65
N TYR A 131 -6.20 2.06 -6.11
CA TYR A 131 -5.94 3.42 -6.58
C TYR A 131 -5.46 4.32 -5.44
N THR A 132 -5.96 4.16 -4.22
CA THR A 132 -5.48 4.89 -3.04
C THR A 132 -4.05 4.47 -2.71
N VAL A 133 -3.76 3.15 -2.76
CA VAL A 133 -2.39 2.65 -2.57
C VAL A 133 -1.45 3.18 -3.66
N ALA A 134 -1.93 3.28 -4.90
CA ALA A 134 -1.16 3.82 -6.02
C ALA A 134 -0.89 5.32 -5.84
N GLN A 135 -1.88 6.10 -5.38
CA GLN A 135 -1.73 7.52 -5.05
C GLN A 135 -0.69 7.73 -3.95
N ASP A 136 -0.79 7.00 -2.83
CA ASP A 136 0.18 7.08 -1.73
C ASP A 136 1.59 6.72 -2.21
N ALA A 137 1.72 5.63 -2.98
CA ALA A 137 3.00 5.19 -3.51
C ALA A 137 3.61 6.20 -4.50
N MET A 138 2.80 6.92 -5.29
CA MET A 138 3.28 7.99 -6.16
C MET A 138 3.79 9.20 -5.37
N SER A 139 3.07 9.59 -4.31
CA SER A 139 3.53 10.65 -3.40
C SER A 139 4.86 10.29 -2.74
N TRP A 140 4.99 9.05 -2.22
CA TRP A 140 6.25 8.56 -1.66
C TRP A 140 7.39 8.53 -2.69
N CYS A 141 7.09 8.23 -3.95
CA CYS A 141 8.06 8.24 -5.04
C CYS A 141 8.66 9.66 -5.22
N ILE A 142 7.80 10.68 -5.29
CA ILE A 142 8.19 12.09 -5.41
C ILE A 142 9.07 12.52 -4.22
N GLU A 143 8.63 12.20 -3.00
CA GLU A 143 9.39 12.49 -1.78
C GLU A 143 10.74 11.78 -1.76
N ALA A 144 10.80 10.50 -2.15
CA ALA A 144 12.02 9.71 -2.19
C ALA A 144 13.06 10.24 -3.21
N MET A 145 12.59 10.92 -4.25
CA MET A 145 13.42 11.66 -5.21
C MET A 145 13.90 13.02 -4.70
N GLY A 146 13.48 13.44 -3.50
CA GLY A 146 13.82 14.73 -2.91
C GLY A 146 13.12 15.91 -3.59
N LEU A 147 12.00 15.66 -4.26
CA LEU A 147 11.19 16.67 -4.91
C LEU A 147 10.08 17.14 -3.94
N PRO A 148 9.68 18.43 -3.99
CA PRO A 148 8.67 18.95 -3.09
C PRO A 148 7.27 18.42 -3.43
N LEU A 149 6.59 17.89 -2.42
CA LEU A 149 5.17 17.55 -2.49
C LEU A 149 4.35 18.77 -2.03
N SER A 150 4.05 19.67 -2.97
CA SER A 150 3.22 20.86 -2.70
C SER A 150 1.73 20.54 -2.88
N GLU A 151 0.83 21.38 -2.35
CA GLU A 151 -0.63 21.26 -2.62
C GLU A 151 -0.92 21.19 -4.13
N ALA A 152 -0.20 21.95 -4.95
CA ALA A 152 -0.34 21.91 -6.40
C ALA A 152 0.13 20.58 -7.02
N THR A 153 1.13 19.94 -6.41
CA THR A 153 1.62 18.62 -6.83
C THR A 153 0.61 17.54 -6.50
N GLU A 154 0.01 17.60 -5.31
CA GLU A 154 -1.05 16.68 -4.88
C GLU A 154 -2.29 16.83 -5.78
N GLU A 155 -2.72 18.07 -6.07
CA GLU A 155 -3.82 18.32 -7.02
C GLU A 155 -3.52 17.80 -8.43
N LEU A 156 -2.27 17.92 -8.89
CA LEU A 156 -1.84 17.37 -10.17
C LEU A 156 -1.87 15.84 -10.18
N LEU A 157 -1.43 15.17 -9.11
CA LEU A 157 -1.53 13.71 -8.97
C LEU A 157 -2.98 13.25 -9.05
N ASP A 158 -3.87 13.89 -8.30
CA ASP A 158 -5.28 13.54 -8.23
C ASP A 158 -6.03 13.76 -9.54
N THR A 159 -5.68 14.80 -10.30
CA THR A 159 -6.36 15.15 -11.54
C THR A 159 -5.76 14.53 -12.79
N ALA A 160 -4.47 14.18 -12.77
CA ALA A 160 -3.81 13.53 -13.90
C ALA A 160 -4.07 12.02 -13.93
N PHE A 161 -4.05 11.36 -12.76
CA PHE A 161 -4.28 9.92 -12.66
C PHE A 161 -5.75 9.62 -12.33
N VAL A 162 -6.57 9.52 -13.37
CA VAL A 162 -7.98 9.15 -13.22
C VAL A 162 -8.12 7.62 -13.21
N PHE A 163 -8.30 7.05 -12.02
CA PHE A 163 -8.56 5.62 -11.85
C PHE A 163 -10.07 5.34 -11.91
N GLU A 164 -10.57 4.96 -13.08
CA GLU A 164 -12.02 4.95 -13.36
C GLU A 164 -12.79 3.74 -12.75
N SER A 165 -12.13 2.63 -12.42
CA SER A 165 -12.67 1.52 -11.59
C SER A 165 -11.56 0.45 -11.36
N TRP A 166 -11.92 -0.79 -11.06
CA TRP A 166 -11.11 -1.96 -10.69
C TRP A 166 -10.12 -2.46 -11.78
N LEU A 167 -9.65 -1.55 -12.63
CA LEU A 167 -8.79 -1.81 -13.77
C LEU A 167 -7.68 -0.76 -13.79
N ALA A 168 -6.46 -1.21 -14.06
CA ALA A 168 -5.35 -0.32 -14.35
C ALA A 168 -5.65 0.55 -15.59
N PRO A 169 -5.20 1.82 -15.60
CA PRO A 169 -5.36 2.68 -16.77
C PRO A 169 -4.58 2.11 -17.97
N PRO A 170 -5.01 2.39 -19.22
CA PRO A 170 -4.25 2.03 -20.40
C PRO A 170 -2.81 2.59 -20.35
N PRO A 171 -1.80 1.86 -20.85
CA PRO A 171 -0.40 2.28 -20.75
C PRO A 171 -0.10 3.67 -21.32
N GLU A 172 -0.78 4.06 -22.40
CA GLU A 172 -0.67 5.39 -23.00
C GLU A 172 -1.22 6.49 -22.08
N ALA A 173 -2.41 6.29 -21.52
CA ALA A 173 -3.03 7.24 -20.59
C ALA A 173 -2.18 7.40 -19.33
N LEU A 174 -1.61 6.29 -18.84
CA LEU A 174 -0.71 6.28 -17.70
C LEU A 174 0.57 7.09 -17.96
N ARG A 175 1.19 6.90 -19.13
CA ARG A 175 2.40 7.66 -19.52
C ARG A 175 2.12 9.15 -19.69
N ASP A 176 0.99 9.49 -20.31
CA ASP A 176 0.59 10.89 -20.50
C ASP A 176 0.32 11.59 -19.16
N ALA A 177 -0.36 10.91 -18.23
CA ALA A 177 -0.58 11.41 -16.87
C ALA A 177 0.75 11.62 -16.12
N ALA A 178 1.64 10.62 -16.16
CA ALA A 178 2.93 10.69 -15.50
C ALA A 178 3.82 11.81 -16.08
N ALA A 179 3.81 12.01 -17.39
CA ALA A 179 4.53 13.11 -18.03
C ALA A 179 4.04 14.48 -17.55
N ARG A 180 2.71 14.67 -17.50
CA ARG A 180 2.10 15.93 -17.01
C ARG A 180 2.47 16.24 -15.56
N VAL A 181 2.40 15.25 -14.68
CA VAL A 181 2.80 15.44 -13.27
C VAL A 181 4.30 15.74 -13.21
N ALA A 182 5.11 15.00 -13.95
CA ALA A 182 6.55 15.20 -13.89
C ALA A 182 6.98 16.61 -14.33
N GLU A 183 6.42 17.11 -15.44
CA GLU A 183 6.66 18.47 -15.92
C GLU A 183 6.23 19.55 -14.91
N GLY A 184 5.20 19.30 -14.11
CA GLY A 184 4.74 20.22 -13.07
C GLY A 184 5.60 20.22 -11.80
N VAL A 185 6.39 19.18 -11.57
CA VAL A 185 7.15 18.97 -10.33
C VAL A 185 8.63 19.35 -10.45
N VAL A 186 9.27 19.17 -11.61
CA VAL A 186 10.74 19.35 -11.79
C VAL A 186 11.22 20.73 -12.28
#